data_AF-A0A368ECU2-F1
#
_entry.id   AF-A0A368ECU2-F1
#
_cell.length_a   1.000
_cell.length_b   1.000
_cell.length_c   1.000
_cell.angle_alpha   90.00
_cell.angle_beta   90.00
_cell.angle_gamma   90.00
#
_symmetry.space_group_name_H-M   'P 1'
#
loop_
_entity.id
_entity.type
_entity.pdbx_description
1 polymer ?
#
loop_
_entity_poly.entity_id
_entity_poly.type
_entity_poly.pdbx_seq_one_letter_code
_entity_poly.pdbx_strand_id
1 'polypeptide(L)'
;NTMKMEEDDGTSPVIFDDSLQEFNDEIDLIDIIFEELTIILPLYPKFEGAELGSYTVTEPGVKPLNDENLKPFAQLSEFKDKLLKNK
;
A
#
# COMPACT_ATOMS: atom_id res chain seq x y z
N ASN A 1 -42.09 -43.83 18.84
CA ASN A 1 -41.87 -44.19 17.42
C ASN A 1 -40.74 -43.32 16.90
N THR A 2 -39.58 -43.94 16.72
CA THR A 2 -38.43 -43.56 15.87
C THR A 2 -38.03 -42.09 15.73
N MET A 3 -36.91 -41.76 16.39
CA MET A 3 -35.93 -40.76 15.95
C MET A 3 -35.58 -41.00 14.47
N LYS A 4 -35.77 -39.99 13.62
CA LYS A 4 -35.05 -39.88 12.36
C LYS A 4 -33.71 -39.21 12.68
N MET A 5 -32.63 -39.93 12.43
CA MET A 5 -31.28 -39.39 12.41
C MET A 5 -31.13 -38.67 11.07
N GLU A 6 -31.02 -37.35 11.11
CA GLU A 6 -30.61 -36.53 9.96
C GLU A 6 -29.10 -36.76 9.77
N GLU A 7 -28.70 -37.05 8.53
CA GLU A 7 -27.32 -37.36 8.16
C GLU A 7 -26.44 -36.09 8.26
N ASP A 8 -25.31 -36.20 8.97
CA ASP A 8 -24.28 -35.16 9.08
C ASP A 8 -23.50 -35.10 7.77
N ASP A 9 -23.83 -34.14 6.90
CA ASP A 9 -23.23 -33.92 5.58
C ASP A 9 -21.88 -33.18 5.65
N GLY A 10 -21.30 -33.03 6.84
CA GLY A 10 -20.01 -32.35 7.06
C GLY A 10 -20.04 -30.86 6.76
N THR A 11 -21.21 -30.30 6.42
CA THR A 11 -21.39 -28.87 6.18
C THR A 11 -21.94 -28.26 7.45
N SER A 12 -21.07 -27.69 8.27
CA SER A 12 -21.52 -26.87 9.38
C SER A 12 -22.22 -25.63 8.79
N PRO A 13 -23.53 -25.44 9.02
CA PRO A 13 -24.21 -24.26 8.52
C PRO A 13 -23.54 -23.03 9.13
N VAL A 14 -23.20 -22.05 8.30
CA VAL A 14 -22.77 -20.74 8.80
C VAL A 14 -24.02 -20.08 9.38
N ILE A 15 -24.15 -20.12 10.70
CA ILE A 15 -25.21 -19.44 11.44
C ILE A 15 -24.71 -18.02 11.68
N PHE A 16 -25.31 -17.05 10.99
CA PHE A 16 -25.11 -15.65 11.30
C PHE A 16 -26.04 -15.28 12.45
N ASP A 17 -25.46 -14.66 13.48
CA ASP A 17 -26.21 -14.08 14.58
C ASP A 17 -26.62 -12.65 14.19
N ASP A 18 -27.91 -12.50 13.83
CA ASP A 18 -28.48 -11.21 13.44
C ASP A 18 -28.51 -10.18 14.59
N SER A 19 -28.26 -10.61 15.84
CA SER A 19 -28.14 -9.69 16.99
C SER A 19 -26.82 -8.91 17.01
N LEU A 20 -25.84 -9.26 16.18
CA LEU A 20 -24.55 -8.56 16.09
C LEU A 20 -24.61 -7.25 15.28
N GLN A 21 -25.76 -6.92 14.70
CA GLN A 21 -25.99 -5.72 13.88
C GLN A 21 -26.83 -4.68 14.62
N GLU A 22 -26.65 -4.54 15.93
CA GLU A 22 -27.28 -3.47 16.69
C GLU A 22 -26.64 -2.12 16.35
N PHE A 23 -27.44 -1.22 15.79
CA PHE A 23 -27.08 0.19 15.70
C PHE A 23 -27.30 0.83 17.07
N ASN A 24 -26.34 1.65 17.50
CA ASN A 24 -26.54 2.52 18.64
C ASN A 24 -27.65 3.54 18.34
N ASP A 25 -28.38 3.95 19.37
CA ASP A 25 -29.45 4.97 19.26
C ASP A 25 -28.91 6.36 18.82
N GLU A 26 -27.61 6.57 18.98
CA GLU A 26 -26.92 7.82 18.69
C GLU A 26 -25.64 7.56 17.88
N ILE A 27 -25.26 8.54 17.06
CA ILE A 27 -24.04 8.51 16.25
C ILE A 27 -23.05 9.52 16.82
N ASP A 28 -21.86 9.06 17.22
CA ASP A 28 -20.76 9.95 17.57
C ASP A 28 -20.11 10.52 16.30
N LEU A 29 -20.35 11.79 16.04
CA LEU A 29 -19.81 12.48 14.88
C LEU A 29 -18.29 12.69 14.98
N ILE A 30 -17.74 12.77 16.19
CA ILE A 30 -16.29 12.94 16.40
C ILE A 30 -15.57 11.66 15.95
N ASP A 31 -16.10 10.50 16.32
CA ASP A 31 -15.53 9.20 15.94
C ASP A 31 -15.55 9.00 14.42
N ILE A 32 -16.67 9.30 13.75
CA ILE A 32 -16.77 9.20 12.28
C ILE A 32 -15.78 10.14 11.59
N ILE A 33 -15.67 11.38 12.05
CA ILE A 33 -14.72 12.34 11.49
C ILE A 33 -13.28 11.84 11.67
N PHE A 34 -12.97 11.19 12.79
CA PHE A 34 -11.64 10.63 13.03
C PHE A 34 -11.30 9.45 12.10
N GLU A 35 -12.26 8.56 11.88
CA GLU A 35 -12.11 7.45 10.92
C GLU A 35 -11.91 7.97 9.49
N GLU A 36 -12.72 8.93 9.06
CA GLU A 36 -12.61 9.53 7.73
C GLU A 36 -11.25 10.21 7.53
N LEU A 37 -10.79 10.99 8.52
CA LEU A 37 -9.45 11.57 8.49
C LEU A 37 -8.37 10.49 8.43
N THR A 38 -8.53 9.39 9.17
CA THR A 38 -7.58 8.28 9.19
C THR A 38 -7.48 7.59 7.83
N ILE A 39 -8.62 7.40 7.15
CA ILE A 39 -8.71 6.82 5.80
C ILE A 39 -8.01 7.72 4.77
N ILE A 40 -8.21 9.04 4.85
CA ILE A 40 -7.66 10.00 3.88
C ILE A 40 -6.14 10.17 4.03
N LEU A 41 -5.63 10.04 5.26
CA LEU A 41 -4.23 10.36 5.54
C LEU A 41 -3.26 9.38 4.83
N PRO A 42 -2.23 9.89 4.14
CA PRO A 42 -1.28 9.07 3.37
C PRO A 42 -0.53 8.08 4.26
N LEU A 43 -0.19 6.90 3.71
CA LEU A 43 0.40 5.81 4.50
C LEU A 43 1.66 6.21 5.26
N TYR A 44 2.52 7.08 4.70
CA TYR A 44 3.80 7.45 5.32
C TYR A 44 4.26 8.89 4.98
N PRO A 45 5.03 9.55 5.86
CA PRO A 45 5.12 9.33 7.30
C PRO A 45 4.48 10.47 8.13
N LYS A 46 3.69 10.08 9.13
CA LYS A 46 2.90 10.98 9.98
C LYS A 46 3.57 11.24 11.34
N PHE A 47 4.90 11.42 11.39
CA PHE A 47 5.61 11.65 12.65
C PHE A 47 6.88 12.49 12.50
N GLU A 48 7.30 13.08 13.60
CA GLU A 48 8.44 14.00 13.66
C GLU A 48 9.77 13.24 13.50
N GLY A 49 10.62 13.69 12.56
CA GLY A 49 11.89 13.02 12.22
C GLY A 49 11.77 11.95 11.14
N ALA A 50 10.61 11.84 10.47
CA ALA A 50 10.47 10.89 9.38
C ALA A 50 11.07 11.41 8.06
N GLU A 51 11.91 10.59 7.42
CA GLU A 51 12.50 10.90 6.13
C GLU A 51 11.74 10.20 4.99
N LEU A 52 11.40 10.98 3.94
CA LEU A 52 10.91 10.45 2.68
C LEU A 52 12.09 9.77 1.96
N GLY A 53 11.99 8.47 1.68
CA GLY A 53 12.95 7.79 0.82
C GLY A 53 12.99 8.46 -0.57
N SER A 54 14.17 8.50 -1.19
CA SER A 54 14.32 9.06 -2.53
C SER A 54 13.55 8.21 -3.55
N TYR A 55 12.49 8.75 -4.16
CA TYR A 55 11.75 8.06 -5.21
C TYR A 55 12.32 8.43 -6.58
N THR A 56 12.79 7.42 -7.33
CA THR A 56 13.33 7.62 -8.68
C THR A 56 12.36 7.02 -9.70
N VAL A 57 11.60 7.89 -10.37
CA VAL A 57 10.59 7.48 -11.36
C VAL A 57 11.12 7.63 -12.77
N THR A 58 10.78 6.70 -13.63
CA THR A 58 11.05 6.80 -15.06
C THR A 58 10.05 5.95 -15.85
N GLU A 59 10.00 6.15 -17.16
CA GLU A 59 9.15 5.37 -18.06
C GLU A 59 9.63 3.90 -18.12
N PRO A 60 8.74 2.93 -18.41
CA PRO A 60 9.13 1.53 -18.54
C PRO A 60 10.25 1.34 -19.56
N GLY A 61 11.35 0.71 -19.13
CA GLY A 61 12.52 0.42 -19.98
C GLY A 61 13.59 1.52 -20.01
N VAL A 62 13.38 2.64 -19.33
CA VAL A 62 14.38 3.71 -19.19
C VAL A 62 15.08 3.58 -17.83
N LYS A 63 16.37 3.94 -17.76
CA LYS A 63 17.10 3.98 -16.48
C LYS A 63 16.73 5.29 -15.75
N PRO A 64 16.25 5.23 -14.49
CA PRO A 64 15.85 6.44 -13.77
C PRO A 64 17.06 7.31 -13.46
N LEU A 65 16.84 8.63 -13.46
CA LEU A 65 17.88 9.61 -13.20
C LEU A 65 18.15 9.70 -11.69
N ASN A 66 19.39 9.45 -11.28
CA ASN A 66 19.81 9.60 -9.89
C ASN A 66 20.67 10.86 -9.71
N ASP A 67 20.91 11.26 -8.46
CA ASP A 67 21.68 12.48 -8.15
C ASP A 67 23.11 12.43 -8.68
N GLU A 68 23.71 11.25 -8.75
CA GLU A 68 25.04 11.05 -9.34
C GLU A 68 25.06 11.41 -10.83
N ASN A 69 23.99 11.09 -11.56
CA ASN A 69 23.83 11.46 -12.98
C ASN A 69 23.57 12.95 -13.19
N LEU A 70 23.12 13.69 -12.16
CA LEU A 70 22.85 15.13 -12.23
C LEU A 70 24.10 16.00 -12.08
N LYS A 71 25.19 15.44 -11.54
CA LYS A 71 26.43 16.19 -11.31
C LYS A 71 27.04 16.66 -12.63
N PRO A 72 27.60 17.89 -12.69
CA PRO A 72 28.32 18.33 -13.88
C PRO A 72 29.45 17.34 -14.14
N PHE A 73 29.63 16.96 -15.40
CA PHE A 73 30.66 16.01 -15.85
C PHE A 73 30.47 14.53 -15.48
N ALA A 74 29.30 14.12 -14.95
CA ALA A 74 29.01 12.71 -14.65
C ALA A 74 29.23 11.75 -15.85
N GLN A 75 29.05 12.27 -17.08
CA GLN A 75 29.19 11.50 -18.33
C GLN A 75 30.60 11.53 -18.94
N LEU A 76 31.59 12.20 -18.33
CA LEU A 76 32.92 12.34 -18.95
C LEU A 76 33.67 10.99 -19.09
N SER A 77 33.52 10.10 -18.11
CA SER A 77 34.16 8.77 -18.18
C SER A 77 33.59 7.95 -19.35
N GLU A 78 32.27 7.93 -19.49
CA GLU A 78 31.61 7.25 -20.61
C GLU A 78 31.99 7.87 -21.97
N PHE A 79 32.15 9.20 -22.02
CA PHE A 79 32.61 9.89 -23.21
C PHE A 79 34.04 9.49 -23.62
N LYS A 80 34.96 9.40 -22.65
CA LYS A 80 36.32 8.89 -22.87
C LYS A 80 36.30 7.47 -23.46
N ASP A 81 35.50 6.58 -22.87
CA ASP A 81 35.42 5.18 -23.32
C ASP A 81 34.85 5.07 -24.75
N LYS A 82 33.88 5.91 -25.12
CA LYS A 82 33.35 6.00 -26.49
C LYS A 82 34.41 6.45 -27.49
N LEU A 83 35.30 7.37 -27.12
CA LEU A 83 36.41 7.79 -27.98
C LEU A 83 37.47 6.70 -28.15
N LEU A 84 37.73 5.89 -27.11
CA LEU A 84 38.68 4.79 -27.17
C LEU A 84 38.14 3.59 -27.97
N LYS A 85 36.84 3.32 -27.92
CA LYS A 85 36.19 2.21 -28.67
C LYS A 85 36.00 2.49 -30.17
N ASN A 86 36.01 3.76 -30.59
CA ASN A 86 35.91 4.17 -32.00
C ASN A 86 37.29 4.43 -32.63
N LYS A 87 38.35 3.87 -32.04
CA LYS A 87 39.66 3.71 -32.67
C LYS A 87 39.84 2.27 -33.11
#